data_AF-A0A090WY99-F1
#
_entry.id   AF-A0A090WY99-F1
#
_cell.length_a   1.000
_cell.length_b   1.000
_cell.length_c   1.000
_cell.angle_alpha   90.00
_cell.angle_beta   90.00
_cell.angle_gamma   90.00
#
_symmetry.space_group_name_H-M   'P 1'
#
loop_
_entity.id
_entity.type
_entity.pdbx_description
1 polymer ?
#
loop_
_entity_poly.entity_id
_entity_poly.type
_entity_poly.pdbx_seq_one_letter_code
_entity_poly.pdbx_strand_id
1 'polypeptide(L)'
;MYKLVIKSIFLILVINASSCKSQEKQEALKKPNIIWLMAEDMSVDLACYGMQAVKTPYLDKMASEGIRFDNAFVTNPICSPSRSAMMIGTHQVKTNTHNHRSNRDIPLNKQFTPFTQKLREVGYTAILGNHAVMNKGRKIDVNFKHDAIGEWDGETKFGLFDKYDNFEKTDEPFFAQIQLVATHRGGIGGMKFANNLNIQLTQMRSCYQSTIQMILQFD
;
A
#
# COMPACT_ATOMS: atom_id res chain seq x y z
N MET A 1 54.17 -41.60 -28.06
CA MET A 1 53.39 -41.84 -26.83
C MET A 1 52.91 -40.56 -26.13
N TYR A 2 53.72 -39.49 -26.04
CA TYR A 2 53.34 -38.24 -25.34
C TYR A 2 52.12 -37.48 -25.92
N LYS A 3 51.89 -37.53 -27.24
CA LYS A 3 50.74 -36.88 -27.90
C LYS A 3 49.37 -37.48 -27.51
N LEU A 4 49.33 -38.76 -27.11
CA LEU A 4 48.09 -39.43 -26.69
C LEU A 4 47.74 -39.05 -25.24
N VAL A 5 48.75 -38.94 -24.37
CA VAL A 5 48.59 -38.55 -22.96
C VAL A 5 48.11 -37.11 -22.83
N ILE A 6 48.64 -36.20 -23.66
CA ILE A 6 48.23 -34.78 -23.66
C ILE A 6 46.77 -34.62 -24.11
N LYS A 7 46.31 -35.39 -25.10
CA LYS A 7 44.89 -35.39 -25.53
C LYS A 7 43.94 -35.89 -24.43
N SER A 8 44.34 -36.92 -23.67
CA SER A 8 43.53 -37.45 -22.57
C SER A 8 43.46 -36.49 -21.37
N ILE A 9 44.54 -35.79 -21.05
CA ILE A 9 44.56 -34.78 -19.97
C ILE A 9 43.68 -33.57 -20.35
N PHE A 10 43.73 -33.13 -21.61
CA PHE A 10 42.90 -32.02 -22.09
C PHE A 10 41.40 -32.37 -22.09
N LEU A 11 41.05 -33.63 -22.42
CA LEU A 11 39.66 -34.09 -22.38
C LEU A 11 39.10 -34.17 -20.95
N ILE A 12 39.90 -34.59 -19.97
CA ILE A 12 39.50 -34.66 -18.55
C ILE A 12 39.33 -33.25 -17.92
N LEU A 13 40.13 -32.26 -18.35
CA LEU A 13 39.99 -30.87 -17.92
C LEU A 13 38.72 -30.19 -18.46
N VAL A 14 38.31 -30.50 -19.70
CA VAL A 14 37.08 -29.94 -20.30
C VAL A 14 35.82 -30.54 -19.67
N ILE A 15 35.84 -31.80 -19.24
CA ILE A 15 34.70 -32.45 -18.58
C ILE A 15 34.47 -31.87 -17.18
N ASN A 16 35.52 -31.54 -16.43
CA ASN A 16 35.39 -30.96 -15.08
C ASN A 16 34.90 -29.50 -15.08
N ALA A 17 35.17 -28.74 -16.15
CA ALA A 17 34.69 -27.36 -16.27
C ALA A 17 33.16 -27.26 -16.49
N SER A 18 32.50 -28.34 -16.92
CA SER A 18 31.06 -28.35 -17.17
C SER A 18 30.22 -28.68 -15.92
N SER A 19 30.83 -29.10 -14.81
CA SER A 19 30.12 -29.53 -13.59
C SER A 19 29.91 -28.43 -12.55
N CYS A 20 30.40 -27.21 -12.80
CA CYS A 20 30.21 -26.06 -11.90
C CYS A 20 29.23 -25.04 -12.50
N LYS A 21 28.05 -25.50 -12.93
CA LYS A 21 26.88 -24.61 -12.96
C LYS A 21 26.25 -24.68 -11.57
N SER A 22 26.68 -23.79 -10.68
CA SER A 22 25.89 -23.46 -9.50
C SER A 22 24.54 -22.96 -10.01
N GLN A 23 23.52 -23.81 -9.92
CA GLN A 23 22.13 -23.40 -10.02
C GLN A 23 21.87 -22.48 -8.82
N GLU A 24 22.16 -21.19 -8.99
CA GLU A 24 21.51 -20.17 -8.18
C GLU A 24 20.02 -20.32 -8.46
N LYS A 25 19.34 -21.01 -7.53
CA LYS A 25 17.90 -20.98 -7.43
C LYS A 25 17.56 -19.53 -7.10
N GLN A 26 17.38 -18.71 -8.14
CA GLN A 26 16.68 -17.45 -8.03
C GLN A 26 15.30 -17.81 -7.49
N GLU A 27 15.14 -17.80 -6.17
CA GLU A 27 13.83 -17.67 -5.59
C GLU A 27 13.28 -16.38 -6.16
N ALA A 28 12.33 -16.51 -7.09
CA ALA A 28 11.59 -15.38 -7.59
C ALA A 28 11.05 -14.66 -6.37
N LEU A 29 11.58 -13.46 -6.08
CA LEU A 29 11.20 -12.67 -4.92
C LEU A 29 9.67 -12.55 -4.94
N LYS A 30 9.01 -13.26 -4.03
CA LYS A 30 7.55 -13.29 -3.98
C LYS A 30 7.08 -11.87 -3.73
N LYS A 31 6.22 -11.34 -4.62
CA LYS A 31 5.61 -10.02 -4.46
C LYS A 31 4.92 -9.95 -3.08
N PRO A 32 5.20 -8.93 -2.26
CA PRO A 32 4.59 -8.82 -0.95
C PRO A 32 3.12 -8.41 -1.07
N ASN A 33 2.32 -8.76 -0.07
CA ASN A 33 1.03 -8.12 0.14
C ASN A 33 1.26 -6.74 0.74
N ILE A 34 0.47 -5.75 0.32
CA ILE A 34 0.60 -4.36 0.76
C ILE A 34 -0.69 -3.95 1.46
N ILE A 35 -0.57 -3.47 2.71
CA ILE A 35 -1.68 -2.88 3.45
C ILE A 35 -1.35 -1.41 3.69
N TRP A 36 -2.16 -0.53 3.12
CA TRP A 36 -2.11 0.91 3.34
C TRP A 36 -3.18 1.32 4.34
N LEU A 37 -2.73 1.57 5.57
CA LEU A 37 -3.54 2.17 6.61
C LEU A 37 -3.48 3.69 6.48
N MET A 38 -4.65 4.32 6.37
CA MET A 38 -4.76 5.76 6.29
C MET A 38 -5.43 6.28 7.57
N ALA A 39 -4.91 7.37 8.12
CA ALA A 39 -5.47 8.11 9.24
C ALA A 39 -5.82 9.53 8.77
N GLU A 40 -6.91 10.10 9.27
CA GLU A 40 -7.39 11.45 8.94
C GLU A 40 -7.12 12.42 10.07
N ASP A 41 -6.75 13.67 9.79
CA ASP A 41 -6.58 14.73 10.79
C ASP A 41 -5.62 14.36 11.94
N MET A 42 -4.71 13.42 11.68
CA MET A 42 -3.75 12.93 12.67
C MET A 42 -2.38 13.54 12.38
N SER A 43 -1.76 14.07 13.44
CA SER A 43 -0.41 14.64 13.39
C SER A 43 0.58 13.72 14.11
N VAL A 44 1.77 14.24 14.41
CA VAL A 44 2.81 13.60 15.23
C VAL A 44 2.43 13.48 16.72
N ASP A 45 1.15 13.58 17.04
CA ASP A 45 0.58 13.47 18.39
C ASP A 45 0.55 12.00 18.89
N LEU A 46 1.63 11.24 18.70
CA LEU A 46 1.74 9.82 19.01
C LEU A 46 2.95 9.54 19.91
N ALA A 47 2.88 8.45 20.70
CA ALA A 47 3.99 8.04 21.55
C ALA A 47 5.27 7.76 20.75
N CYS A 48 5.15 7.11 19.60
CA CYS A 48 6.27 6.90 18.69
C CYS A 48 6.88 8.19 18.12
N TYR A 49 6.24 9.36 18.26
CA TYR A 49 6.80 10.67 17.91
C TYR A 49 7.12 11.55 19.14
N GLY A 50 7.10 10.98 20.34
CA GLY A 50 7.50 11.66 21.59
C GLY A 50 6.37 12.05 22.53
N MET A 51 5.10 11.85 22.15
CA MET A 51 3.95 12.15 23.01
C MET A 51 3.65 11.01 23.99
N GLN A 52 4.46 10.87 25.03
CA GLN A 52 4.43 9.74 25.99
C GLN A 52 3.08 9.49 26.68
N ALA A 53 2.23 10.51 26.81
CA ALA A 53 0.91 10.37 27.43
C ALA A 53 -0.10 9.62 26.52
N VAL A 54 0.16 9.57 25.21
CA VAL A 54 -0.68 8.89 24.22
C VAL A 54 -0.34 7.40 24.21
N LYS A 55 -1.35 6.52 24.26
CA LYS A 55 -1.14 5.07 24.32
C LYS A 55 -1.51 4.40 22.99
N THR A 56 -0.50 4.15 22.16
CA THR A 56 -0.68 3.56 20.81
C THR A 56 0.21 2.35 20.59
N PRO A 57 0.14 1.31 21.46
CA PRO A 57 1.11 0.20 21.49
C PRO A 57 1.28 -0.51 20.15
N TYR A 58 0.24 -0.58 19.31
CA TYR A 58 0.35 -1.20 17.99
C TYR A 58 1.03 -0.29 16.95
N LEU A 59 0.78 1.03 16.99
CA LEU A 59 1.52 1.98 16.16
C LEU A 59 2.99 2.05 16.58
N ASP A 60 3.23 2.06 17.89
CA ASP A 60 4.58 2.11 18.46
C ASP A 60 5.36 0.85 18.07
N LYS A 61 4.71 -0.32 18.15
CA LYS A 61 5.27 -1.57 17.68
C LYS A 61 5.57 -1.53 16.17
N MET A 62 4.64 -1.06 15.34
CA MET A 62 4.90 -0.92 13.89
C MET A 62 6.06 0.03 13.59
N ALA A 63 6.16 1.15 14.31
CA ALA A 63 7.27 2.08 14.18
C ALA A 63 8.61 1.42 14.60
N SER A 64 8.60 0.53 15.61
CA SER A 64 9.80 -0.20 16.05
C SER A 64 10.20 -1.36 15.16
N GLU A 65 9.24 -1.99 14.46
CA GLU A 65 9.46 -3.12 13.55
C GLU A 65 9.71 -2.66 12.09
N GLY A 66 9.46 -1.39 11.79
CA GLY A 66 9.50 -0.82 10.45
C GLY A 66 10.35 0.44 10.34
N ILE A 67 9.99 1.31 9.40
CA ILE A 67 10.63 2.61 9.18
C ILE A 67 9.63 3.71 9.54
N ARG A 68 10.05 4.62 10.41
CA ARG A 68 9.30 5.85 10.76
C ARG A 68 9.99 7.05 10.10
N PHE A 69 9.20 7.94 9.51
CA PHE A 69 9.70 9.18 8.93
C PHE A 69 9.41 10.34 9.86
N ASP A 70 10.45 11.05 10.31
CA ASP A 70 10.27 12.27 11.11
C ASP A 70 9.82 13.47 10.25
N ASN A 71 10.01 13.38 8.92
CA ASN A 71 9.65 14.40 7.95
C ASN A 71 8.82 13.78 6.81
N ALA A 72 7.49 13.77 6.96
CA ALA A 72 6.55 13.31 5.95
C ALA A 72 5.46 14.36 5.74
N PHE A 73 5.40 14.94 4.54
CA PHE A 73 4.51 16.07 4.23
C PHE A 73 3.53 15.72 3.12
N VAL A 74 2.27 16.08 3.31
CA VAL A 74 1.25 16.07 2.26
C VAL A 74 1.41 17.29 1.35
N THR A 75 1.01 17.17 0.09
CA THR A 75 1.04 18.29 -0.87
C THR A 75 -0.18 19.21 -0.75
N ASN A 76 -1.18 18.82 0.05
CA ASN A 76 -2.36 19.62 0.36
C ASN A 76 -2.90 19.23 1.75
N PRO A 77 -3.22 20.17 2.64
CA PRO A 77 -3.77 19.87 3.97
C PRO A 77 -5.30 19.69 3.97
N ILE A 78 -5.89 19.35 2.82
CA ILE A 78 -7.32 19.12 2.67
C ILE A 78 -7.52 17.73 2.08
N CYS A 79 -8.40 16.93 2.69
CA CYS A 79 -8.51 15.50 2.42
C CYS A 79 -8.70 15.14 0.94
N SER A 80 -9.66 15.73 0.22
CA SER A 80 -9.90 15.33 -1.17
C SER A 80 -8.81 15.70 -2.17
N PRO A 81 -8.20 16.91 -2.16
CA PRO A 81 -7.04 17.18 -3.00
C PRO A 81 -5.80 16.39 -2.59
N SER A 82 -5.59 16.16 -1.29
CA SER A 82 -4.51 15.31 -0.77
C SER A 82 -4.63 13.87 -1.26
N ARG A 83 -5.80 13.24 -1.11
CA ARG A 83 -6.11 11.90 -1.65
C ARG A 83 -5.97 11.83 -3.15
N SER A 84 -6.37 12.88 -3.87
CA SER A 84 -6.17 12.93 -5.32
C SER A 84 -4.68 12.93 -5.67
N ALA A 85 -3.86 13.70 -4.95
CA ALA A 85 -2.42 13.72 -5.16
C ALA A 85 -1.77 12.37 -4.83
N MET A 86 -2.17 11.74 -3.72
CA MET A 86 -1.72 10.40 -3.33
C MET A 86 -2.13 9.33 -4.34
N MET A 87 -3.38 9.35 -4.79
CA MET A 87 -3.93 8.36 -5.72
C MET A 87 -3.25 8.41 -7.09
N ILE A 88 -2.79 9.58 -7.53
CA ILE A 88 -2.15 9.76 -8.85
C ILE A 88 -0.62 9.81 -8.75
N GLY A 89 -0.05 10.09 -7.58
CA GLY A 89 1.39 10.26 -7.40
C GLY A 89 1.92 11.58 -7.97
N THR A 90 1.11 12.64 -7.97
CA THR A 90 1.49 13.96 -8.50
C THR A 90 0.75 15.08 -7.79
N HIS A 91 1.28 16.30 -7.86
CA HIS A 91 0.66 17.46 -7.22
C HIS A 91 -0.73 17.73 -7.83
N GLN A 92 -1.75 17.92 -6.97
CA GLN A 92 -3.17 18.09 -7.33
C GLN A 92 -3.47 19.21 -8.34
N VAL A 93 -2.56 20.18 -8.47
CA VAL A 93 -2.68 21.27 -9.45
C VAL A 93 -2.49 20.75 -10.88
N LYS A 94 -1.61 19.76 -11.09
CA LYS A 94 -1.34 19.16 -12.41
C LYS A 94 -2.52 18.35 -12.95
N THR A 95 -3.35 17.82 -12.05
CA THR A 95 -4.50 16.96 -12.35
C THR A 95 -5.82 17.72 -12.33
N ASN A 96 -5.81 19.03 -12.08
CA ASN A 96 -7.01 19.83 -11.83
C ASN A 96 -7.86 19.27 -10.67
N THR A 97 -7.24 18.82 -9.58
CA THR A 97 -7.92 18.20 -8.43
C THR A 97 -7.73 18.99 -7.13
N HIS A 98 -7.37 20.27 -7.22
CA HIS A 98 -6.83 21.06 -6.10
C HIS A 98 -7.87 21.68 -5.17
N ASN A 99 -9.14 21.78 -5.59
CA ASN A 99 -10.22 22.34 -4.78
C ASN A 99 -10.97 21.24 -4.03
N HIS A 100 -11.42 21.52 -2.81
CA HIS A 100 -12.11 20.53 -1.99
C HIS A 100 -13.39 20.03 -2.68
N ARG A 101 -13.49 18.72 -2.92
CA ARG A 101 -14.66 18.02 -3.48
C ARG A 101 -15.04 18.50 -4.88
N SER A 102 -14.07 18.97 -5.65
CA SER A 102 -14.26 19.40 -7.03
C SER A 102 -14.18 18.23 -8.02
N ASN A 103 -14.68 18.45 -9.25
CA ASN A 103 -14.35 17.66 -10.43
C ASN A 103 -14.66 16.15 -10.36
N ARG A 104 -15.53 15.73 -9.43
CA ARG A 104 -15.95 14.32 -9.24
C ARG A 104 -16.74 13.72 -10.39
N ASP A 105 -17.19 14.55 -11.33
CA ASP A 105 -17.86 14.12 -12.56
C ASP A 105 -16.96 14.27 -13.80
N ILE A 106 -15.73 14.74 -13.61
CA ILE A 106 -14.78 15.02 -14.70
C ILE A 106 -13.73 13.90 -14.75
N PRO A 107 -13.63 13.17 -15.88
CA PRO A 107 -12.55 12.20 -16.09
C PRO A 107 -11.17 12.83 -15.91
N LEU A 108 -10.22 12.05 -15.40
CA LEU A 108 -8.81 12.45 -15.44
C LEU A 108 -8.33 12.59 -16.88
N ASN A 109 -7.37 13.48 -17.09
CA ASN A 109 -6.60 13.46 -18.34
C ASN A 109 -5.91 12.09 -18.47
N LYS A 110 -6.00 11.47 -19.66
CA LYS A 110 -5.48 10.11 -19.96
C LYS A 110 -3.99 9.92 -19.66
N GLN A 111 -3.21 10.99 -19.55
CA GLN A 111 -1.81 10.92 -19.14
C GLN A 111 -1.62 10.52 -17.66
N PHE A 112 -2.68 10.65 -16.85
CA PHE A 112 -2.67 10.29 -15.43
C PHE A 112 -3.42 8.97 -15.23
N THR A 113 -2.86 8.13 -14.36
CA THR A 113 -3.44 6.83 -14.03
C THR A 113 -3.34 6.64 -12.53
N PRO A 114 -4.42 6.22 -11.84
CA PRO A 114 -4.36 5.86 -10.43
C PRO A 114 -3.31 4.79 -10.17
N PHE A 115 -2.56 4.92 -9.06
CA PHE A 115 -1.55 3.92 -8.71
C PHE A 115 -2.19 2.54 -8.48
N THR A 116 -3.46 2.48 -8.06
CA THR A 116 -4.20 1.21 -7.91
C THR A 116 -4.34 0.48 -9.24
N GLN A 117 -4.56 1.20 -10.35
CA GLN A 117 -4.56 0.62 -11.68
C GLN A 117 -3.14 0.15 -12.07
N LYS A 118 -2.10 0.91 -11.72
CA LYS A 118 -0.70 0.47 -11.95
C LYS A 118 -0.33 -0.79 -11.17
N LEU A 119 -0.88 -0.97 -9.98
CA LEU A 119 -0.73 -2.20 -9.20
C LEU A 119 -1.44 -3.38 -9.88
N ARG A 120 -2.67 -3.18 -10.38
CA ARG A 120 -3.41 -4.21 -11.12
C ARG A 120 -2.71 -4.62 -12.41
N GLU A 121 -2.13 -3.67 -13.14
CA GLU A 121 -1.32 -3.94 -14.35
C GLU A 121 -0.14 -4.89 -14.06
N VAL A 122 0.40 -4.88 -12.83
CA VAL A 122 1.45 -5.79 -12.39
C VAL A 122 0.94 -6.98 -11.57
N GLY A 123 -0.36 -7.27 -11.63
CA GLY A 123 -0.98 -8.48 -11.09
C GLY A 123 -1.36 -8.42 -9.60
N TYR A 124 -1.52 -7.22 -9.03
CA TYR A 124 -2.10 -7.08 -7.69
C TYR A 124 -3.62 -7.02 -7.72
N THR A 125 -4.28 -7.68 -6.77
CA THR A 125 -5.70 -7.41 -6.47
C THR A 125 -5.82 -6.16 -5.59
N ALA A 126 -6.56 -5.16 -6.02
CA ALA A 126 -6.80 -3.93 -5.26
C ALA A 126 -8.08 -4.04 -4.41
N ILE A 127 -7.94 -3.95 -3.09
CA ILE A 127 -9.01 -4.13 -2.11
C ILE A 127 -9.25 -2.82 -1.36
N LEU A 128 -10.51 -2.43 -1.22
CA LEU A 128 -10.91 -1.23 -0.48
C LEU A 128 -11.63 -1.60 0.81
N GLY A 129 -11.14 -1.10 1.93
CA GLY A 129 -11.73 -1.25 3.24
C GLY A 129 -11.48 -2.61 3.89
N ASN A 130 -12.05 -2.75 5.09
CA ASN A 130 -12.04 -3.96 5.89
C ASN A 130 -13.26 -3.93 6.82
N HIS A 131 -14.04 -5.01 6.85
CA HIS A 131 -15.28 -5.11 7.63
C HIS A 131 -15.06 -4.96 9.14
N ALA A 132 -13.86 -5.24 9.62
CA ALA A 132 -13.46 -5.14 11.02
C ALA A 132 -13.22 -3.66 11.44
N VAL A 133 -13.04 -2.77 10.48
CA VAL A 133 -12.79 -1.34 10.74
C VAL A 133 -14.11 -0.58 10.86
N MET A 134 -14.13 0.43 11.75
CA MET A 134 -15.31 1.28 11.95
C MET A 134 -15.73 1.94 10.62
N ASN A 135 -17.01 1.89 10.30
CA ASN A 135 -17.56 2.30 8.99
C ASN A 135 -16.86 1.64 7.79
N LYS A 136 -16.29 0.45 7.98
CA LYS A 136 -15.60 -0.39 6.99
C LYS A 136 -14.33 0.20 6.37
N GLY A 137 -13.96 1.43 6.72
CA GLY A 137 -12.73 2.07 6.23
C GLY A 137 -12.65 2.26 4.71
N ARG A 138 -13.78 2.44 4.02
CA ARG A 138 -13.87 2.49 2.54
C ARG A 138 -13.76 3.91 1.95
N LYS A 139 -13.15 4.86 2.68
CA LYS A 139 -13.08 6.27 2.24
C LYS A 139 -12.05 6.42 1.11
N ILE A 140 -12.43 7.12 0.05
CA ILE A 140 -11.59 7.40 -1.13
C ILE A 140 -11.55 8.89 -1.50
N ASP A 141 -12.68 9.60 -1.37
CA ASP A 141 -12.84 11.05 -1.51
C ASP A 141 -11.89 11.77 -2.49
N VAL A 142 -11.66 11.24 -3.69
CA VAL A 142 -10.85 11.92 -4.72
C VAL A 142 -11.66 12.96 -5.49
N ASN A 143 -10.98 13.88 -6.17
CA ASN A 143 -11.54 15.01 -6.92
C ASN A 143 -11.53 14.79 -8.44
N PHE A 144 -11.80 13.56 -8.88
CA PHE A 144 -11.94 13.21 -10.28
C PHE A 144 -13.01 12.12 -10.41
N LYS A 145 -13.52 11.88 -11.61
CA LYS A 145 -14.53 10.84 -11.85
C LYS A 145 -14.02 9.47 -11.48
N HIS A 146 -14.75 8.81 -10.58
CA HIS A 146 -14.39 7.51 -10.04
C HIS A 146 -15.64 6.73 -9.62
N ASP A 147 -15.51 5.41 -9.73
CA ASP A 147 -16.29 4.45 -8.99
C ASP A 147 -15.37 3.80 -7.96
N ALA A 148 -15.91 3.42 -6.81
CA ALA A 148 -15.10 2.75 -5.79
C ALA A 148 -14.58 1.40 -6.31
N ILE A 149 -15.47 0.61 -6.93
CA ILE A 149 -15.17 -0.72 -7.46
C ILE A 149 -15.45 -0.75 -8.95
N GLY A 150 -14.59 -1.45 -9.68
CA GLY A 150 -14.77 -1.74 -11.10
C GLY A 150 -13.44 -1.69 -11.84
N GLU A 151 -13.52 -1.90 -13.14
CA GLU A 151 -12.37 -1.72 -14.02
C GLU A 151 -12.04 -0.24 -14.21
N TRP A 152 -10.78 0.04 -14.56
CA TRP A 152 -10.32 1.37 -14.91
C TRP A 152 -9.80 1.38 -16.35
N ASP A 153 -10.38 2.24 -17.20
CA ASP A 153 -9.80 2.61 -18.49
C ASP A 153 -9.58 4.14 -18.62
N GLY A 154 -10.12 4.94 -17.68
CA GLY A 154 -10.02 6.39 -17.67
C GLY A 154 -10.93 7.11 -18.68
N GLU A 155 -11.79 6.38 -19.39
CA GLU A 155 -12.66 6.89 -20.46
C GLU A 155 -14.13 6.52 -20.24
N THR A 156 -14.40 5.23 -20.07
CA THR A 156 -15.73 4.67 -19.87
C THR A 156 -15.90 3.96 -18.53
N LYS A 157 -14.80 3.54 -17.92
CA LYS A 157 -14.74 2.81 -16.64
C LYS A 157 -13.79 3.51 -15.69
N PHE A 158 -14.26 3.75 -14.47
CA PHE A 158 -13.59 4.59 -13.49
C PHE A 158 -13.38 3.91 -12.13
N GLY A 159 -13.42 2.58 -12.08
CA GLY A 159 -13.31 1.80 -10.85
C GLY A 159 -11.89 1.82 -10.25
N LEU A 160 -11.76 2.31 -9.02
CA LEU A 160 -10.47 2.46 -8.34
C LEU A 160 -9.95 1.20 -7.64
N PHE A 161 -10.82 0.26 -7.31
CA PHE A 161 -10.48 -1.03 -6.69
C PHE A 161 -11.25 -2.20 -7.32
N ASP A 162 -10.84 -3.44 -7.03
CA ASP A 162 -11.46 -4.67 -7.54
C ASP A 162 -12.59 -5.19 -6.63
N LYS A 163 -12.41 -5.08 -5.31
CA LYS A 163 -13.39 -5.60 -4.33
C LYS A 163 -13.34 -4.86 -2.99
N TYR A 164 -14.35 -5.11 -2.16
CA TYR A 164 -14.42 -4.62 -0.78
C TYR A 164 -14.02 -5.69 0.24
N ASP A 165 -13.40 -5.24 1.33
CA ASP A 165 -13.27 -5.84 2.67
C ASP A 165 -12.66 -7.25 2.83
N ASN A 166 -12.91 -8.19 1.93
CA ASN A 166 -12.56 -9.59 2.08
C ASN A 166 -11.20 -9.87 1.46
N PHE A 167 -10.40 -10.68 2.18
CA PHE A 167 -9.06 -11.11 1.78
C PHE A 167 -9.05 -12.62 1.65
N GLU A 168 -8.90 -13.10 0.42
CA GLU A 168 -8.79 -14.51 0.09
C GLU A 168 -7.36 -14.84 -0.32
N LYS A 169 -6.96 -16.11 -0.18
CA LYS A 169 -5.62 -16.53 -0.60
C LYS A 169 -5.37 -16.32 -2.09
N THR A 170 -6.45 -16.42 -2.88
CA THR A 170 -6.51 -16.15 -4.32
C THR A 170 -6.28 -14.68 -4.67
N ASP A 171 -6.44 -13.76 -3.71
CA ASP A 171 -6.17 -12.34 -3.95
C ASP A 171 -4.66 -12.03 -3.92
N GLU A 172 -3.79 -12.93 -3.45
CA GLU A 172 -2.33 -12.69 -3.38
C GLU A 172 -1.65 -12.66 -4.77
N PRO A 173 -0.81 -11.66 -5.08
CA PRO A 173 -0.48 -10.52 -4.22
C PRO A 173 -1.61 -9.47 -4.20
N PHE A 174 -1.91 -8.89 -3.04
CA PHE A 174 -2.94 -7.86 -2.93
C PHE A 174 -2.40 -6.53 -2.41
N PHE A 175 -3.11 -5.46 -2.77
CA PHE A 175 -2.98 -4.12 -2.21
C PHE A 175 -4.29 -3.76 -1.52
N ALA A 176 -4.25 -3.37 -0.25
CA ALA A 176 -5.41 -3.04 0.55
C ALA A 176 -5.33 -1.60 1.04
N GLN A 177 -6.30 -0.75 0.70
CA GLN A 177 -6.43 0.57 1.31
C GLN A 177 -7.49 0.54 2.41
N ILE A 178 -7.13 0.90 3.63
CA ILE A 178 -8.01 0.85 4.79
C ILE A 178 -7.95 2.20 5.52
N GLN A 179 -9.08 2.91 5.53
CA GLN A 179 -9.21 4.16 6.26
C GLN A 179 -9.58 3.93 7.73
N LEU A 180 -8.79 4.48 8.63
CA LEU A 180 -9.03 4.52 10.06
C LEU A 180 -9.92 5.72 10.40
N VAL A 181 -11.19 5.46 10.70
CA VAL A 181 -12.21 6.51 10.90
C VAL A 181 -12.12 7.18 12.27
N ALA A 182 -11.39 6.60 13.23
CA ALA A 182 -11.30 7.12 14.58
C ALA A 182 -10.67 8.52 14.68
N THR A 183 -9.97 8.96 13.63
CA THR A 183 -8.94 10.00 13.61
C THR A 183 -9.48 11.42 13.29
N HIS A 184 -10.63 11.55 12.60
CA HIS A 184 -11.19 12.83 12.16
C HIS A 184 -11.63 13.73 13.33
N ARG A 185 -11.16 14.99 13.37
CA ARG A 185 -11.50 15.96 14.43
C ARG A 185 -12.94 16.45 14.24
N GLY A 186 -13.74 16.44 15.31
CA GLY A 186 -15.17 16.82 15.29
C GLY A 186 -16.15 15.72 15.73
N GLY A 187 -15.69 14.46 15.83
CA GLY A 187 -16.38 13.41 16.57
C GLY A 187 -16.06 13.49 18.08
N ILE A 188 -17.04 13.23 18.93
CA ILE A 188 -16.90 13.29 20.40
C ILE A 188 -15.80 12.32 20.89
N GLY A 189 -14.64 12.86 21.27
CA GLY A 189 -13.78 12.27 22.31
C GLY A 189 -12.36 11.84 21.88
N GLY A 190 -11.37 12.69 22.14
CA GLY A 190 -9.93 12.37 21.99
C GLY A 190 -9.44 11.17 22.82
N MET A 191 -10.17 10.74 23.87
CA MET A 191 -9.87 9.51 24.61
C MET A 191 -10.47 8.22 23.99
N LYS A 192 -11.53 8.32 23.19
CA LYS A 192 -12.08 7.15 22.46
C LYS A 192 -11.20 6.75 21.27
N PHE A 193 -10.37 7.68 20.82
CA PHE A 193 -9.48 7.55 19.67
C PHE A 193 -8.47 6.40 19.81
N ALA A 194 -7.62 6.44 20.84
CA ALA A 194 -6.55 5.47 21.03
C ALA A 194 -7.07 4.04 21.19
N ASN A 195 -8.16 3.86 21.93
CA ASN A 195 -8.78 2.54 22.14
C ASN A 195 -9.37 1.98 20.83
N ASN A 196 -10.06 2.79 20.04
CA ASN A 196 -10.65 2.35 18.77
C ASN A 196 -9.57 1.99 17.73
N LEU A 197 -8.50 2.77 17.64
CA LEU A 197 -7.38 2.47 16.76
C LEU A 197 -6.67 1.15 17.17
N ASN A 198 -6.48 0.96 18.47
CA ASN A 198 -5.89 -0.28 19.00
C ASN A 198 -6.75 -1.51 18.65
N ILE A 199 -8.08 -1.41 18.77
CA ILE A 199 -9.01 -2.49 18.40
C ILE A 199 -8.89 -2.81 16.90
N GLN A 200 -8.85 -1.80 16.03
CA GLN A 200 -8.77 -1.98 14.58
C GLN A 200 -7.46 -2.66 14.16
N LEU A 201 -6.32 -2.23 14.73
CA LEU A 201 -5.01 -2.82 14.43
C LEU A 201 -4.90 -4.27 14.93
N THR A 202 -5.53 -4.59 16.06
CA THR A 202 -5.58 -5.95 16.60
C THR A 202 -6.29 -6.91 15.65
N GLN A 203 -7.49 -6.53 15.18
CA GLN A 203 -8.29 -7.35 14.27
C GLN A 203 -7.58 -7.58 12.94
N MET A 204 -6.85 -6.58 12.45
CA MET A 204 -6.05 -6.74 11.23
C MET A 204 -4.91 -7.75 11.43
N ARG A 205 -4.13 -7.70 12.52
CA ARG A 205 -3.01 -8.65 12.74
C ARG A 205 -3.46 -10.12 12.80
N SER A 206 -4.65 -10.42 13.31
CA SER A 206 -5.15 -11.81 13.32
C SER A 206 -5.48 -12.36 11.93
N CYS A 207 -5.74 -11.49 10.96
CA CYS A 207 -6.21 -11.90 9.63
C CYS A 207 -5.09 -12.27 8.65
N TYR A 208 -3.81 -12.03 8.98
CA TYR A 208 -2.76 -12.14 7.98
C TYR A 208 -1.51 -12.92 8.45
N GLN A 209 -1.15 -13.96 7.70
CA GLN A 209 -0.01 -14.85 7.97
C GLN A 209 1.12 -14.78 6.91
N SER A 210 0.98 -13.97 5.86
CA SER A 210 1.99 -13.78 4.79
C SER A 210 2.83 -12.51 4.99
N THR A 211 3.95 -12.40 4.29
CA THR A 211 4.81 -11.19 4.30
C THR A 211 3.99 -9.97 3.87
N ILE A 212 3.75 -9.07 4.81
CA ILE A 212 2.96 -7.85 4.62
C ILE A 212 3.84 -6.64 4.81
N GLN A 213 3.77 -5.73 3.86
CA GLN A 213 4.24 -4.37 4.03
C GLN A 213 3.07 -3.50 4.48
N MET A 214 3.17 -2.95 5.68
CA MET A 214 2.16 -2.06 6.23
C MET A 214 2.67 -0.61 6.16
N ILE A 215 1.88 0.25 5.53
CA ILE A 215 2.17 1.68 5.38
C ILE A 215 1.11 2.45 6.15
N LEU A 216 1.53 3.28 7.11
CA LEU A 216 0.64 4.23 7.78
C LEU A 216 0.84 5.62 7.18
N GLN A 217 -0.22 6.21 6.64
CA GLN A 217 -0.21 7.57 6.10
C GLN A 217 -1.20 8.45 6.83
N PHE A 218 -0.79 9.69 7.07
CA PHE A 218 -1.60 10.76 7.65
C PHE A 218 -2.10 11.65 6.49
N ASP A 219 -3.42 11.90 6.45
CA ASP A 219 -4.12 12.78 5.51
C ASP A 219 -4.81 13.92 6.26
#